data_AF-A0A847L8Y3-F1
#
_entry.id   AF-A0A847L8Y3-F1
#
_cell.length_a   1.000
_cell.length_b   1.000
_cell.length_c   1.000
_cell.angle_alpha   90.00
_cell.angle_beta   90.00
_cell.angle_gamma   90.00
#
_symmetry.space_group_name_H-M   'P 1'
#
loop_
_entity.id
_entity.type
_entity.pdbx_description
1 polymer ?
#
loop_
_entity_poly.entity_id
_entity_poly.type
_entity_poly.pdbx_seq_one_letter_code
_entity_poly.pdbx_strand_id
1 'polypeptide(L)'
;MKHHSCSQRLPTGSWALALILALAAIPFWPAVSLAQAATPAAEPETAMYVLSIARLGGFLQEPEKEPTEFFRRVGRVVLGQSNLFADDQLRMAGFYGSSFALGNLFQDRLFARDWSGPQKKAVEQLLAQAEPVLATLAGGLPAAKEGLSFRGVFDPKGLVGPLASALESGKIPEGLRQSQVFKLRNRVLPVLQVADLIVFAGILSHEGLEFRVQMLGGPMYKENLQETGGPPAPLTTVKYVSPDSLVTFAQVHMGQTAAGLMQSLREFPQTKTVECFLASAGLDLEKDILDNPGKETVVSINLTPRGEGGIPDLQGFARVKDPLKLLTIAPNLKQLAMSLGIFVAPFLDAPPSFRLSYFMAPQIGVHVAMRGELLLFATHRDLMVELVKRMDEIDTGRLAAFPVPAGVHRYWRIAFSRLNEQLQQFLQSPLLTGKDIPPVPNLDVAGELGNLEFLTRILPDKVDISISLPMARK
;
A
#
# COMPACT_ATOMS: atom_id res chain seq x y z
N MET A 1 30.80 23.38 -16.92
CA MET A 1 30.05 22.14 -17.19
C MET A 1 29.51 21.64 -15.85
N LYS A 2 28.23 21.87 -15.57
CA LYS A 2 27.58 21.49 -14.32
C LYS A 2 26.90 20.14 -14.53
N HIS A 3 27.42 19.10 -13.88
CA HIS A 3 26.71 17.83 -13.74
C HIS A 3 25.51 18.05 -12.81
N HIS A 4 24.29 17.92 -13.35
CA HIS A 4 23.09 17.74 -12.55
C HIS A 4 22.93 16.24 -12.27
N SER A 5 23.37 15.76 -11.11
CA SER A 5 22.93 14.47 -10.60
C SER A 5 21.52 14.65 -10.03
N CYS A 6 20.54 14.13 -10.75
CA CYS A 6 19.16 14.04 -10.29
C CYS A 6 19.07 12.82 -9.37
N SER A 7 19.11 13.02 -8.05
CA SER A 7 18.85 11.97 -7.05
C SER A 7 17.38 11.52 -7.16
N GLN A 8 17.15 10.39 -7.84
CA GLN A 8 15.82 9.79 -8.03
C GLN A 8 15.54 8.78 -6.91
N ARG A 9 14.62 9.16 -6.03
CA ARG A 9 14.36 8.51 -4.74
C ARG A 9 13.41 7.32 -4.86
N LEU A 10 13.57 6.37 -3.93
CA LEU A 10 12.65 5.25 -3.70
C LEU A 10 11.22 5.76 -3.37
N PRO A 11 10.20 5.40 -4.17
CA PRO A 11 8.84 5.89 -3.96
C PRO A 11 8.15 5.21 -2.76
N THR A 12 7.47 6.01 -1.95
CA THR A 12 6.81 5.60 -0.71
C THR A 12 5.42 4.98 -0.95
N GLY A 13 5.27 3.70 -0.58
CA GLY A 13 4.07 3.13 0.04
C GLY A 13 2.89 2.68 -0.82
N SER A 14 2.25 3.60 -1.56
CA SER A 14 0.89 3.36 -2.10
C SER A 14 0.85 2.64 -3.46
N TRP A 15 1.97 2.59 -4.17
CA TRP A 15 2.03 2.12 -5.56
C TRP A 15 2.17 0.60 -5.66
N ALA A 16 2.78 -0.09 -4.68
CA ALA A 16 2.97 -1.54 -4.76
C ALA A 16 1.62 -2.27 -4.69
N LEU A 17 0.72 -1.86 -3.79
CA LEU A 17 -0.64 -2.38 -3.74
C LEU A 17 -1.46 -1.99 -4.97
N ALA A 18 -1.31 -0.76 -5.49
CA ALA A 18 -2.02 -0.33 -6.71
C ALA A 18 -1.50 -1.02 -7.98
N LEU A 19 -0.19 -1.31 -8.06
CA LEU A 19 0.44 -2.05 -9.14
C LEU A 19 0.13 -3.54 -9.03
N ILE A 20 0.08 -4.11 -7.84
CA ILE A 20 -0.32 -5.51 -7.61
C ILE A 20 -1.82 -5.69 -7.85
N LEU A 21 -2.67 -4.77 -7.39
CA LEU A 21 -4.11 -4.77 -7.71
C LEU A 21 -4.35 -4.49 -9.18
N ALA A 22 -3.58 -3.60 -9.82
CA ALA A 22 -3.64 -3.41 -11.26
C ALA A 22 -3.23 -4.69 -11.98
N LEU A 23 -2.06 -5.27 -11.68
CA LEU A 23 -1.54 -6.50 -12.29
C LEU A 23 -2.44 -7.72 -12.04
N ALA A 24 -3.08 -7.80 -10.87
CA ALA A 24 -4.06 -8.85 -10.53
C ALA A 24 -5.47 -8.57 -11.10
N ALA A 25 -5.81 -7.32 -11.39
CA ALA A 25 -7.06 -6.92 -12.04
C ALA A 25 -6.97 -6.86 -13.58
N ILE A 26 -5.76 -6.88 -14.17
CA ILE A 26 -5.52 -6.97 -15.62
C ILE A 26 -6.35 -8.07 -16.30
N PRO A 27 -6.48 -9.30 -15.77
CA PRO A 27 -7.32 -10.33 -16.40
C PRO A 27 -8.82 -10.02 -16.38
N PHE A 28 -9.28 -9.03 -15.60
CA PHE A 28 -10.70 -8.74 -15.36
C PHE A 28 -11.18 -7.41 -15.98
N TRP A 29 -10.37 -6.73 -16.79
CA TRP A 29 -10.81 -5.56 -17.56
C TRP A 29 -11.41 -5.95 -18.92
N PRO A 30 -12.54 -5.35 -19.34
CA PRO A 30 -13.14 -5.64 -20.64
C PRO A 30 -12.16 -5.29 -21.76
N ALA A 31 -11.99 -6.20 -22.71
CA ALA A 31 -11.22 -5.94 -23.92
C ALA A 31 -11.99 -4.97 -24.83
N VAL A 32 -11.34 -3.90 -25.30
CA VAL A 32 -11.82 -3.19 -26.49
C VAL A 32 -11.35 -4.01 -27.69
N SER A 33 -12.29 -4.68 -28.36
CA SER A 33 -12.02 -5.38 -29.61
C SER A 33 -11.67 -4.37 -30.69
N LEU A 34 -10.40 -4.33 -31.12
CA LEU A 34 -10.01 -3.71 -32.39
C LEU A 34 -9.51 -4.80 -33.32
N ALA A 35 -10.24 -4.99 -34.41
CA ALA A 35 -9.80 -5.82 -35.54
C ALA A 35 -8.48 -5.25 -36.09
N GLN A 36 -7.42 -6.05 -36.08
CA GLN A 36 -6.13 -5.68 -36.66
C GLN A 36 -6.14 -5.97 -38.17
N ALA A 37 -5.94 -4.92 -38.97
CA ALA A 37 -5.45 -5.03 -40.33
C ALA A 37 -3.94 -5.33 -40.30
N ALA A 38 -3.50 -6.18 -41.22
CA ALA A 38 -2.13 -6.69 -41.28
C ALA A 38 -1.11 -5.66 -41.82
N THR A 39 0.17 -5.94 -41.49
CA THR A 39 1.47 -5.48 -42.07
C THR A 39 2.05 -4.11 -41.68
N PRO A 40 3.41 -3.90 -41.69
CA PRO A 40 4.52 -4.75 -42.16
C PRO A 40 5.65 -5.04 -41.11
N ALA A 41 6.68 -5.77 -41.57
CA ALA A 41 7.87 -6.35 -40.91
C ALA A 41 8.27 -5.84 -39.49
N ALA A 42 8.32 -6.78 -38.55
CA ALA A 42 8.51 -6.59 -37.12
C ALA A 42 9.95 -6.20 -36.73
N GLU A 43 10.09 -5.07 -36.04
CA GLU A 43 11.19 -4.83 -35.11
C GLU A 43 11.19 -5.92 -34.03
N PRO A 44 12.34 -6.23 -33.38
CA PRO A 44 12.40 -7.27 -32.36
C PRO A 44 11.53 -6.88 -31.15
N GLU A 45 10.38 -7.54 -31.02
CA GLU A 45 9.49 -7.36 -29.88
C GLU A 45 10.09 -8.02 -28.64
N THR A 46 10.30 -7.25 -27.57
CA THR A 46 10.75 -7.76 -26.26
C THR A 46 9.55 -7.89 -25.33
N ALA A 47 9.50 -8.95 -24.53
CA ALA A 47 8.40 -9.15 -23.58
C ALA A 47 8.54 -8.15 -22.42
N MET A 48 7.47 -7.40 -22.16
CA MET A 48 7.37 -6.46 -21.04
C MET A 48 6.90 -7.16 -19.78
N TYR A 49 5.81 -7.92 -19.90
CA TYR A 49 5.30 -8.74 -18.80
C TYR A 49 4.72 -10.04 -19.34
N VAL A 50 4.67 -11.04 -18.47
CA VAL A 50 4.02 -12.32 -18.69
C VAL A 50 3.18 -12.63 -17.46
N LEU A 51 1.95 -13.04 -17.67
CA LEU A 51 1.02 -13.47 -16.63
C LEU A 51 0.43 -14.83 -17.01
N SER A 52 0.40 -15.73 -16.04
CA SER A 52 -0.16 -17.07 -16.17
C SER A 52 -1.11 -17.34 -15.00
N ILE A 53 -2.31 -17.82 -15.32
CA ILE A 53 -3.29 -18.31 -14.36
C ILE A 53 -3.59 -19.76 -14.74
N ALA A 54 -3.41 -20.69 -13.82
CA ALA A 54 -3.78 -22.08 -14.01
C ALA A 54 -4.87 -22.46 -13.02
N ARG A 55 -5.95 -23.06 -13.50
CA ARG A 55 -6.93 -23.72 -12.65
C ARG A 55 -6.39 -25.11 -12.25
N LEU A 56 -6.45 -25.40 -10.97
CA LEU A 56 -6.07 -26.69 -10.39
C LEU A 56 -7.35 -27.43 -9.99
N GLY A 57 -7.49 -28.68 -10.45
CA GLY A 57 -8.64 -29.53 -10.13
C GLY A 57 -9.99 -28.94 -10.55
N GLY A 58 -11.05 -29.26 -9.79
CA GLY A 58 -12.42 -28.81 -10.07
C GLY A 58 -12.74 -27.39 -9.60
N PHE A 59 -11.74 -26.62 -9.17
CA PHE A 59 -11.95 -25.34 -8.47
C PHE A 59 -12.75 -24.32 -9.30
N LEU A 60 -13.86 -23.82 -8.72
CA LEU A 60 -14.75 -22.83 -9.33
C LEU A 60 -15.35 -23.24 -10.69
N GLN A 61 -15.37 -24.53 -11.05
CA GLN A 61 -16.03 -25.00 -12.27
C GLN A 61 -17.56 -24.87 -12.19
N GLU A 62 -18.10 -25.01 -10.98
CA GLU A 62 -19.53 -24.91 -10.70
C GLU A 62 -19.79 -23.84 -9.61
N PRO A 63 -19.72 -22.53 -9.95
CA PRO A 63 -19.77 -21.46 -8.95
C PRO A 63 -21.00 -21.49 -8.04
N GLU A 64 -22.14 -21.95 -8.55
CA GLU A 64 -23.39 -22.03 -7.77
C GLU A 64 -23.37 -23.13 -6.69
N LYS A 65 -22.47 -24.12 -6.83
CA LYS A 65 -22.26 -25.16 -5.81
C LYS A 65 -21.26 -24.75 -4.73
N GLU A 66 -20.59 -23.60 -4.87
CA GLU A 66 -19.62 -23.15 -3.88
C GLU A 66 -20.31 -22.77 -2.56
N PRO A 67 -19.74 -23.14 -1.40
CA PRO A 67 -20.36 -22.95 -0.10
C PRO A 67 -20.38 -21.49 0.35
N THR A 68 -19.43 -20.67 -0.11
CA THR A 68 -19.28 -19.27 0.28
C THR A 68 -19.65 -18.34 -0.88
N GLU A 69 -20.32 -17.24 -0.57
CA GLU A 69 -20.71 -16.21 -1.54
C GLU A 69 -19.49 -15.57 -2.21
N PHE A 70 -18.38 -15.42 -1.47
CA PHE A 70 -17.10 -15.01 -2.03
C PHE A 70 -16.70 -15.89 -3.22
N PHE A 71 -16.67 -17.21 -3.05
CA PHE A 71 -16.28 -18.12 -4.14
C PHE A 71 -17.34 -18.19 -5.24
N ARG A 72 -18.64 -18.07 -4.94
CA ARG A 72 -19.65 -17.95 -6.03
C ARG A 72 -19.36 -16.74 -6.92
N ARG A 73 -19.07 -15.58 -6.31
CA ARG A 73 -18.77 -14.35 -7.05
C ARG A 73 -17.49 -14.46 -7.87
N VAL A 74 -16.41 -14.95 -7.27
CA VAL A 74 -15.14 -15.17 -7.99
C VAL A 74 -15.35 -16.19 -9.12
N GLY A 75 -16.06 -17.29 -8.85
CA GLY A 75 -16.36 -18.32 -9.84
C GLY A 75 -17.17 -17.81 -11.03
N ARG A 76 -18.20 -16.98 -10.80
CA ARG A 76 -18.97 -16.34 -11.89
C ARG A 76 -18.08 -15.45 -12.78
N VAL A 77 -17.17 -14.69 -12.18
CA VAL A 77 -16.21 -13.86 -12.92
C VAL A 77 -15.27 -14.72 -13.76
N VAL A 78 -14.71 -15.79 -13.17
CA VAL A 78 -13.79 -16.71 -13.86
C VAL A 78 -14.51 -17.45 -15.00
N LEU A 79 -15.73 -17.92 -14.76
CA LEU A 79 -16.54 -18.62 -15.77
C LEU A 79 -16.85 -17.71 -16.97
N GLY A 80 -17.13 -16.44 -16.71
CA GLY A 80 -17.32 -15.42 -17.76
C GLY A 80 -16.11 -15.18 -18.65
N GLN A 81 -14.92 -15.63 -18.23
CA GLN A 81 -13.66 -15.54 -18.99
C GLN A 81 -13.19 -16.91 -19.52
N SER A 82 -14.03 -17.94 -19.48
CA SER A 82 -13.67 -19.32 -19.83
C SER A 82 -13.11 -19.48 -21.25
N ASN A 83 -13.57 -18.66 -22.20
CA ASN A 83 -13.07 -18.62 -23.57
C ASN A 83 -11.62 -18.11 -23.71
N LEU A 84 -11.03 -17.55 -22.65
CA LEU A 84 -9.63 -17.14 -22.60
C LEU A 84 -8.71 -18.24 -22.07
N PHE A 85 -9.26 -19.24 -21.39
CA PHE A 85 -8.50 -20.40 -20.92
C PHE A 85 -8.35 -21.42 -22.05
N ALA A 86 -7.14 -21.91 -22.26
CA ALA A 86 -6.83 -23.09 -23.06
C ALA A 86 -6.28 -24.16 -22.12
N ASP A 87 -6.90 -25.34 -22.09
CA ASP A 87 -6.52 -26.45 -21.21
C ASP A 87 -6.38 -26.03 -19.73
N ASP A 88 -7.38 -25.31 -19.21
CA ASP A 88 -7.40 -24.75 -17.84
C ASP A 88 -6.27 -23.75 -17.52
N GLN A 89 -5.56 -23.25 -18.55
CA GLN A 89 -4.55 -22.21 -18.41
C GLN A 89 -4.89 -20.95 -19.22
N LEU A 90 -4.75 -19.81 -18.56
CA LEU A 90 -4.79 -18.49 -19.17
C LEU A 90 -3.37 -17.91 -19.14
N ARG A 91 -2.79 -17.68 -20.32
CA ARG A 91 -1.48 -17.04 -20.47
C ARG A 91 -1.60 -15.81 -21.33
N MET A 92 -1.06 -14.69 -20.84
CA MET A 92 -1.03 -13.42 -21.55
C MET A 92 0.29 -12.69 -21.34
N ALA A 93 0.65 -11.86 -22.31
CA ALA A 93 1.86 -11.05 -22.27
C ALA A 93 1.63 -9.70 -22.94
N GLY A 94 2.41 -8.71 -22.51
CA GLY A 94 2.58 -7.45 -23.21
C GLY A 94 3.99 -7.35 -23.77
N PHE A 95 4.15 -6.65 -24.88
CA PHE A 95 5.41 -6.54 -25.61
C PHE A 95 5.79 -5.08 -25.84
N TYR A 96 7.08 -4.81 -25.89
CA TYR A 96 7.64 -3.56 -26.41
C TYR A 96 7.74 -3.69 -27.94
N GLY A 97 7.28 -2.68 -28.68
CA GLY A 97 7.31 -2.67 -30.14
C GLY A 97 6.69 -1.40 -30.72
N SER A 98 6.60 -1.33 -32.06
CA SER A 98 6.06 -0.17 -32.80
C SER A 98 4.59 0.16 -32.50
N SER A 99 3.84 -0.79 -31.96
CA SER A 99 2.45 -0.64 -31.51
C SER A 99 2.31 -0.16 -30.06
N PHE A 100 3.41 -0.03 -29.30
CA PHE A 100 3.37 0.34 -27.88
C PHE A 100 2.88 1.79 -27.69
N ALA A 101 1.68 1.95 -27.13
CA ALA A 101 1.12 3.24 -26.77
C ALA A 101 1.04 3.42 -25.26
N LEU A 102 1.62 4.52 -24.75
CA LEU A 102 1.67 4.79 -23.32
C LEU A 102 0.26 4.95 -22.67
N GLY A 103 -0.73 5.38 -23.46
CA GLY A 103 -2.13 5.50 -23.06
C GLY A 103 -2.85 4.16 -22.85
N ASN A 104 -2.30 3.07 -23.43
CA ASN A 104 -2.85 1.72 -23.40
C ASN A 104 -1.95 0.75 -22.63
N LEU A 105 -1.12 1.25 -21.71
CA LEU A 105 -0.32 0.41 -20.81
C LEU A 105 -1.26 -0.65 -20.19
N PHE A 106 -1.01 -1.92 -20.48
CA PHE A 106 -1.80 -3.10 -20.06
C PHE A 106 -3.12 -3.40 -20.81
N GLN A 107 -3.56 -2.55 -21.74
CA GLN A 107 -4.69 -2.87 -22.64
C GLN A 107 -4.23 -3.65 -23.87
N ASP A 108 -3.05 -3.35 -24.40
CA ASP A 108 -2.41 -4.10 -25.49
C ASP A 108 -1.78 -5.38 -24.91
N ARG A 109 -2.63 -6.36 -24.62
CA ARG A 109 -2.26 -7.70 -24.14
C ARG A 109 -2.60 -8.73 -25.20
N LEU A 110 -1.66 -9.63 -25.46
CA LEU A 110 -1.87 -10.75 -26.38
C LEU A 110 -1.98 -12.04 -25.58
N PHE A 111 -2.94 -12.89 -25.93
CA PHE A 111 -3.07 -14.22 -25.36
C PHE A 111 -2.12 -15.19 -26.04
N ALA A 112 -1.71 -16.24 -25.32
CA ALA A 112 -0.69 -17.18 -25.81
C ALA A 112 -0.99 -17.82 -27.17
N ARG A 113 -2.29 -18.02 -27.49
CA ARG A 113 -2.75 -18.53 -28.79
C ARG A 113 -2.44 -17.59 -29.96
N ASP A 114 -2.30 -16.29 -29.68
CA ASP A 114 -2.14 -15.23 -30.66
C ASP A 114 -0.67 -14.78 -30.79
N TRP A 115 0.26 -15.36 -30.02
CA TRP A 115 1.66 -14.97 -30.06
C TRP A 115 2.39 -15.43 -31.32
N SER A 116 3.13 -14.51 -31.94
CA SER A 116 4.07 -14.82 -33.02
C SER A 116 5.28 -15.63 -32.53
N GLY A 117 6.05 -16.22 -33.45
CA GLY A 117 7.28 -16.95 -33.11
C GLY A 117 8.31 -16.11 -32.30
N PRO A 118 8.63 -14.88 -32.74
CA PRO A 118 9.48 -13.96 -31.96
C PRO A 118 8.93 -13.64 -30.57
N GLN A 119 7.62 -13.37 -30.46
CA GLN A 119 6.95 -13.10 -29.18
C GLN A 119 7.07 -14.27 -28.21
N LYS A 120 6.85 -15.51 -28.69
CA LYS A 120 7.04 -16.73 -27.88
C LYS A 120 8.46 -16.81 -27.32
N LYS A 121 9.46 -16.58 -28.16
CA LYS A 121 10.87 -16.58 -27.74
C LYS A 121 11.17 -15.49 -26.70
N ALA A 122 10.62 -14.28 -26.87
CA ALA A 122 10.81 -13.19 -25.92
C ALA A 122 10.16 -13.51 -24.55
N VAL A 123 8.97 -14.10 -24.54
CA VAL A 123 8.31 -14.60 -23.32
C VAL A 123 9.14 -15.68 -22.64
N GLU A 124 9.66 -16.65 -23.38
CA GLU A 124 10.51 -17.72 -22.84
C GLU A 124 11.79 -17.17 -22.20
N GLN A 125 12.42 -16.17 -22.83
CA GLN A 125 13.60 -15.51 -22.28
C GLN A 125 13.31 -14.80 -20.96
N LEU A 126 12.21 -14.03 -20.90
CA LEU A 126 11.82 -13.32 -19.68
C LEU A 126 11.48 -14.30 -18.54
N LEU A 127 10.77 -15.39 -18.84
CA LEU A 127 10.47 -16.43 -17.86
C LEU A 127 11.74 -17.15 -17.38
N ALA A 128 12.67 -17.48 -18.28
CA ALA A 128 13.93 -18.13 -17.92
C ALA A 128 14.79 -17.27 -16.98
N GLN A 129 14.81 -15.95 -17.18
CA GLN A 129 15.47 -15.01 -16.28
C GLN A 129 14.84 -15.01 -14.86
N ALA A 130 13.52 -15.15 -14.79
CA ALA A 130 12.76 -15.08 -13.55
C ALA A 130 12.62 -16.42 -12.80
N GLU A 131 12.93 -17.54 -13.45
CA GLU A 131 12.65 -18.90 -12.94
C GLU A 131 13.20 -19.16 -11.52
N PRO A 132 14.44 -18.77 -11.15
CA PRO A 132 14.94 -18.98 -9.79
C PRO A 132 14.09 -18.27 -8.73
N VAL A 133 13.58 -17.07 -9.06
CA VAL A 133 12.71 -16.29 -8.17
C VAL A 133 11.31 -16.88 -8.15
N LEU A 134 10.74 -17.23 -9.31
CA LEU A 134 9.43 -17.88 -9.41
C LEU A 134 9.37 -19.17 -8.59
N ALA A 135 10.40 -20.02 -8.69
CA ALA A 135 10.51 -21.25 -7.92
C ALA A 135 10.55 -20.98 -6.40
N THR A 136 11.32 -19.96 -5.98
CA THR A 136 11.40 -19.55 -4.57
C THR A 136 10.06 -19.04 -4.04
N LEU A 137 9.37 -18.19 -4.81
CA LEU A 137 8.07 -17.66 -4.43
C LEU A 137 7.01 -18.77 -4.37
N ALA A 138 6.95 -19.63 -5.40
CA ALA A 138 6.00 -20.72 -5.49
C ALA A 138 6.22 -21.79 -4.40
N GLY A 139 7.46 -22.15 -4.10
CA GLY A 139 7.80 -23.09 -3.02
C GLY A 139 7.43 -22.58 -1.62
N GLY A 140 7.20 -21.27 -1.49
CA GLY A 140 6.71 -20.66 -0.26
C GLY A 140 5.19 -20.58 -0.12
N LEU A 141 4.42 -20.89 -1.17
CA LEU A 141 2.96 -20.91 -1.13
C LEU A 141 2.45 -22.22 -0.53
N PRO A 142 1.26 -22.24 0.10
CA PRO A 142 0.65 -23.47 0.56
C PRO A 142 0.36 -24.40 -0.62
N ALA A 143 0.57 -25.70 -0.42
CA ALA A 143 0.22 -26.70 -1.42
C ALA A 143 -1.31 -26.76 -1.56
N ALA A 144 -1.81 -26.59 -2.77
CA ALA A 144 -3.23 -26.67 -3.08
C ALA A 144 -3.47 -27.75 -4.14
N LYS A 145 -4.40 -28.67 -3.86
CA LYS A 145 -4.89 -29.65 -4.84
C LYS A 145 -5.91 -29.03 -5.78
N GLU A 146 -6.66 -28.05 -5.28
CA GLU A 146 -7.68 -27.30 -6.01
C GLU A 146 -7.48 -25.80 -5.74
N GLY A 147 -7.55 -24.99 -6.78
CA GLY A 147 -7.32 -23.54 -6.67
C GLY A 147 -7.07 -22.85 -8.01
N LEU A 148 -6.81 -21.54 -7.95
CA LEU A 148 -6.22 -20.76 -9.04
C LEU A 148 -4.79 -20.41 -8.67
N SER A 149 -3.83 -20.92 -9.44
CA SER A 149 -2.41 -20.57 -9.33
C SER A 149 -2.09 -19.39 -10.23
N PHE A 150 -1.52 -18.34 -9.67
CA PHE A 150 -1.08 -17.14 -10.37
C PHE A 150 0.45 -17.12 -10.45
N ARG A 151 0.99 -16.77 -11.60
CA ARG A 151 2.41 -16.48 -11.79
C ARG A 151 2.56 -15.29 -12.72
N GLY A 152 3.56 -14.46 -12.48
CA GLY A 152 3.92 -13.46 -13.46
C GLY A 152 5.26 -12.81 -13.22
N VAL A 153 5.72 -12.19 -14.29
CA VAL A 153 7.02 -11.57 -14.41
C VAL A 153 6.82 -10.26 -15.16
N PHE A 154 7.49 -9.22 -14.71
CA PHE A 154 7.49 -7.91 -15.33
C PHE A 154 8.91 -7.38 -15.37
N ASP A 155 9.36 -7.00 -16.56
CA ASP A 155 10.62 -6.28 -16.80
C ASP A 155 10.32 -4.78 -16.89
N PRO A 156 10.51 -4.01 -15.80
CA PRO A 156 10.24 -2.59 -15.78
C PRO A 156 11.26 -1.74 -16.56
N LYS A 157 12.47 -2.25 -16.87
CA LYS A 157 13.54 -1.45 -17.47
C LYS A 157 13.18 -0.95 -18.86
N GLY A 158 12.53 -1.80 -19.65
CA GLY A 158 12.09 -1.44 -20.99
C GLY A 158 11.09 -0.28 -21.02
N LEU A 159 10.39 0.01 -19.92
CA LEU A 159 9.44 1.13 -19.80
C LEU A 159 10.10 2.45 -19.41
N VAL A 160 11.28 2.43 -18.78
CA VAL A 160 11.90 3.64 -18.22
C VAL A 160 12.19 4.67 -19.31
N GLY A 161 12.84 4.26 -20.40
CA GLY A 161 13.19 5.14 -21.52
C GLY A 161 11.96 5.75 -22.21
N PRO A 162 11.01 4.94 -22.71
CA PRO A 162 9.78 5.42 -23.33
C PRO A 162 8.98 6.36 -22.41
N LEU A 163 8.85 6.01 -21.12
CA LEU A 163 8.10 6.82 -20.15
C LEU A 163 8.81 8.14 -19.84
N ALA A 164 10.13 8.13 -19.61
CA ALA A 164 10.89 9.35 -19.36
C ALA A 164 10.83 10.31 -20.56
N SER A 165 11.03 9.80 -21.77
CA SER A 165 11.00 10.61 -23.00
C SER A 165 9.61 11.20 -23.26
N ALA A 166 8.54 10.43 -23.04
CA ALA A 166 7.17 10.92 -23.11
C ALA A 166 6.91 12.05 -22.09
N LEU A 167 7.37 11.89 -20.85
CA LEU A 167 7.20 12.87 -19.78
C LEU A 167 8.04 14.14 -19.97
N GLU A 168 9.18 14.06 -20.66
CA GLU A 168 10.07 15.19 -20.96
C GLU A 168 9.57 16.03 -22.14
N SER A 169 8.91 15.40 -23.12
CA SER A 169 8.41 16.06 -24.33
C SER A 169 7.37 17.18 -24.07
N GLY A 170 6.87 17.30 -22.83
CA GLY A 170 5.90 18.32 -22.41
C GLY A 170 4.50 18.16 -23.02
N LYS A 171 4.35 17.29 -24.02
CA LYS A 171 3.07 16.89 -24.59
C LYS A 171 2.46 15.84 -23.69
N ILE A 172 1.30 16.15 -23.14
CA ILE A 172 0.49 15.16 -22.43
C ILE A 172 0.12 14.07 -23.46
N PRO A 173 0.54 12.81 -23.28
CA PRO A 173 0.12 11.74 -24.18
C PRO A 173 -1.41 11.72 -24.26
N GLU A 174 -1.96 11.58 -25.46
CA GLU A 174 -3.42 11.57 -25.66
C GLU A 174 -4.09 10.60 -24.67
N GLY A 175 -5.14 11.05 -23.98
CA GLY A 175 -5.87 10.27 -22.99
C GLY A 175 -5.39 10.38 -21.54
N LEU A 176 -4.24 10.98 -21.25
CA LEU A 176 -3.77 11.18 -19.88
C LEU A 176 -4.17 12.56 -19.32
N ARG A 177 -4.64 12.61 -18.07
CA ARG A 177 -4.86 13.86 -17.32
C ARG A 177 -3.56 14.34 -16.69
N GLN A 178 -3.40 15.64 -16.44
CA GLN A 178 -2.21 16.17 -15.74
C GLN A 178 -1.92 15.49 -14.40
N SER A 179 -2.96 15.13 -13.64
CA SER A 179 -2.80 14.39 -12.38
C SER A 179 -2.23 12.97 -12.59
N GLN A 180 -2.49 12.33 -13.73
CA GLN A 180 -1.92 11.04 -14.11
C GLN A 180 -0.46 11.21 -14.56
N VAL A 181 -0.15 12.26 -15.33
CA VAL A 181 1.23 12.61 -15.70
C VAL A 181 2.09 12.85 -14.45
N PHE A 182 1.57 13.60 -13.48
CA PHE A 182 2.23 13.82 -12.19
C PHE A 182 2.48 12.49 -11.44
N LYS A 183 1.47 11.60 -11.39
CA LYS A 183 1.62 10.27 -10.78
C LYS A 183 2.66 9.42 -11.50
N LEU A 184 2.68 9.43 -12.83
CA LEU A 184 3.67 8.69 -13.61
C LEU A 184 5.08 9.18 -13.32
N ARG A 185 5.30 10.49 -13.35
CA ARG A 185 6.61 11.11 -13.08
C ARG A 185 7.10 10.87 -11.66
N ASN A 186 6.25 11.11 -10.66
CA ASN A 186 6.68 11.19 -9.26
C ASN A 186 6.43 9.91 -8.45
N ARG A 187 5.66 8.95 -8.98
CA ARG A 187 5.35 7.70 -8.27
C ARG A 187 5.66 6.43 -9.05
N VAL A 188 5.43 6.39 -10.36
CA VAL A 188 5.59 5.16 -11.16
C VAL A 188 7.01 5.05 -11.73
N LEU A 189 7.49 6.08 -12.42
CA LEU A 189 8.82 6.08 -13.03
C LEU A 189 9.93 5.76 -12.02
N PRO A 190 9.96 6.33 -10.79
CA PRO A 190 10.99 5.99 -9.80
C PRO A 190 10.97 4.52 -9.38
N VAL A 191 9.81 3.85 -9.41
CA VAL A 191 9.72 2.40 -9.16
C VAL A 191 10.41 1.64 -10.28
N LEU A 192 10.04 1.97 -11.51
CA LEU A 192 10.52 1.26 -12.70
C LEU A 192 12.03 1.41 -12.83
N GLN A 193 12.54 2.56 -12.42
CA GLN A 193 13.95 2.90 -12.37
C GLN A 193 14.73 2.06 -11.36
N VAL A 194 14.20 1.81 -10.17
CA VAL A 194 14.91 1.04 -9.12
C VAL A 194 14.73 -0.47 -9.26
N ALA A 195 13.72 -0.92 -9.99
CA ALA A 195 13.41 -2.33 -10.14
C ALA A 195 14.13 -2.90 -11.37
N ASP A 196 14.80 -4.04 -11.20
CA ASP A 196 15.38 -4.81 -12.29
C ASP A 196 14.42 -5.84 -12.86
N LEU A 197 13.59 -6.41 -11.98
CA LEU A 197 12.60 -7.43 -12.30
C LEU A 197 11.56 -7.43 -11.19
N ILE A 198 10.29 -7.59 -11.55
CA ILE A 198 9.21 -7.82 -10.58
C ILE A 198 8.59 -9.17 -10.89
N VAL A 199 8.63 -10.07 -9.90
CA VAL A 199 8.13 -11.44 -10.02
C VAL A 199 7.07 -11.66 -8.96
N PHE A 200 5.98 -12.34 -9.33
CA PHE A 200 4.94 -12.71 -8.38
C PHE A 200 4.46 -14.15 -8.57
N ALA A 201 4.02 -14.75 -7.47
CA ALA A 201 3.31 -16.02 -7.45
C ALA A 201 2.19 -15.95 -6.40
N GLY A 202 1.07 -16.61 -6.66
CA GLY A 202 0.00 -16.71 -5.68
C GLY A 202 -0.89 -17.92 -5.89
N ILE A 203 -1.70 -18.23 -4.89
CA ILE A 203 -2.69 -19.29 -4.91
C ILE A 203 -3.97 -18.76 -4.27
N LEU A 204 -5.09 -18.92 -4.96
CA LEU A 204 -6.42 -18.80 -4.39
C LEU A 204 -7.00 -20.21 -4.27
N SER A 205 -7.26 -20.65 -3.05
CA SER A 205 -7.87 -21.96 -2.76
C SER A 205 -9.03 -21.78 -1.79
N HIS A 206 -9.73 -22.85 -1.41
CA HIS A 206 -10.77 -22.80 -0.38
C HIS A 206 -10.26 -22.34 1.00
N GLU A 207 -8.95 -22.38 1.25
CA GLU A 207 -8.35 -21.84 2.48
C GLU A 207 -8.15 -20.31 2.44
N GLY A 208 -8.22 -19.72 1.24
CA GLY A 208 -8.05 -18.27 1.01
C GLY A 208 -7.03 -17.94 -0.07
N LEU A 209 -6.61 -16.67 -0.09
CA LEU A 209 -5.62 -16.11 -1.00
C LEU A 209 -4.26 -15.95 -0.31
N GLU A 210 -3.23 -16.50 -0.93
CA GLU A 210 -1.84 -16.20 -0.60
C GLU A 210 -1.13 -15.67 -1.84
N PHE A 211 -0.47 -14.52 -1.73
CA PHE A 211 0.21 -13.87 -2.84
C PHE A 211 1.56 -13.32 -2.40
N ARG A 212 2.60 -13.60 -3.17
CA ARG A 212 3.96 -13.15 -2.88
C ARG A 212 4.55 -12.45 -4.09
N VAL A 213 5.25 -11.35 -3.82
CA VAL A 213 5.94 -10.56 -4.85
C VAL A 213 7.36 -10.33 -4.40
N GLN A 214 8.30 -10.41 -5.34
CA GLN A 214 9.68 -9.99 -5.15
C GLN A 214 10.04 -8.99 -6.24
N MET A 215 10.49 -7.81 -5.81
CA MET A 215 11.11 -6.82 -6.68
C MET A 215 12.62 -6.93 -6.50
N LEU A 216 13.33 -7.36 -7.53
CA LEU A 216 14.78 -7.33 -7.54
C LEU A 216 15.26 -5.89 -7.74
N GLY A 217 16.17 -5.43 -6.90
CA GLY A 217 16.73 -4.09 -6.94
C GLY A 217 17.87 -3.96 -7.95
N GLY A 218 17.77 -2.96 -8.82
CA GLY A 218 18.83 -2.59 -9.76
C GLY A 218 19.96 -1.76 -9.16
N PRO A 219 20.88 -1.24 -9.99
CA PRO A 219 21.96 -0.36 -9.56
C PRO A 219 21.46 0.84 -8.74
N MET A 220 20.42 1.54 -9.24
CA MET A 220 19.85 2.70 -8.53
C MET A 220 19.18 2.31 -7.21
N TYR A 221 18.66 1.09 -7.07
CA TYR A 221 18.16 0.63 -5.76
C TYR A 221 19.29 0.55 -4.73
N LYS A 222 20.42 -0.04 -5.13
CA LYS A 222 21.58 -0.21 -4.26
C LYS A 222 22.24 1.12 -3.92
N GLU A 223 22.39 2.01 -4.90
CA GLU A 223 22.88 3.38 -4.69
C GLU A 223 21.98 4.13 -3.71
N ASN A 224 20.66 4.12 -3.93
CA ASN A 224 19.70 4.76 -3.03
C ASN A 224 19.76 4.20 -1.61
N LEU A 225 19.90 2.88 -1.44
CA LEU A 225 20.07 2.31 -0.10
C LEU A 225 21.39 2.73 0.53
N GLN A 226 22.49 2.76 -0.21
CA GLN A 226 23.79 3.21 0.30
C GLN A 226 23.76 4.67 0.76
N GLU A 227 23.14 5.55 -0.03
CA GLU A 227 22.93 6.96 0.34
C GLU A 227 22.13 7.10 1.64
N THR A 228 21.18 6.20 1.90
CA THR A 228 20.38 6.19 3.13
C THR A 228 21.00 5.40 4.29
N GLY A 229 22.22 4.88 4.15
CA GLY A 229 22.89 4.09 5.19
C GLY A 229 22.44 2.63 5.30
N GLY A 230 21.84 2.09 4.24
CA GLY A 230 21.33 0.72 4.12
C GLY A 230 19.81 0.61 4.21
N PRO A 231 19.27 -0.63 4.27
CA PRO A 231 17.86 -0.86 4.55
C PRO A 231 17.46 -0.25 5.90
N PRO A 232 16.24 0.29 6.02
CA PRO A 232 15.76 0.83 7.30
C PRO A 232 15.69 -0.29 8.35
N ALA A 233 15.79 0.10 9.63
CA ALA A 233 15.49 -0.84 10.71
C ALA A 233 14.03 -1.33 10.60
N PRO A 234 13.73 -2.60 10.92
CA PRO A 234 12.38 -3.13 10.89
C PRO A 234 11.47 -2.48 11.95
N LEU A 235 10.16 -2.72 11.83
CA LEU A 235 9.15 -2.28 12.80
C LEU A 235 9.48 -2.81 14.19
N THR A 236 9.51 -1.93 15.18
CA THR A 236 9.73 -2.29 16.58
C THR A 236 8.53 -1.99 17.47
N THR A 237 7.67 -1.07 17.04
CA THR A 237 6.54 -0.58 17.85
C THR A 237 5.22 -1.28 17.53
N VAL A 238 5.15 -2.04 16.43
CA VAL A 238 3.97 -2.82 16.05
C VAL A 238 3.53 -3.83 17.12
N LYS A 239 4.43 -4.24 18.03
CA LYS A 239 4.12 -5.09 19.18
C LYS A 239 3.01 -4.54 20.08
N TYR A 240 2.79 -3.22 20.10
CA TYR A 240 1.77 -2.58 20.94
C TYR A 240 0.37 -2.55 20.33
N VAL A 241 0.22 -2.93 19.05
CA VAL A 241 -1.08 -2.94 18.36
C VAL A 241 -2.11 -3.79 19.12
N SER A 242 -3.36 -3.34 19.16
CA SER A 242 -4.46 -4.17 19.66
C SER A 242 -4.85 -5.21 18.62
N PRO A 243 -4.98 -6.51 18.98
CA PRO A 243 -5.49 -7.53 18.06
C PRO A 243 -6.94 -7.25 17.63
N ASP A 244 -7.64 -6.44 18.41
CA ASP A 244 -9.04 -6.12 18.22
C ASP A 244 -9.29 -5.00 17.19
N SER A 245 -8.22 -4.34 16.72
CA SER A 245 -8.30 -3.29 15.71
C SER A 245 -8.88 -3.82 14.39
N LEU A 246 -9.87 -3.12 13.82
CA LEU A 246 -10.42 -3.41 12.49
C LEU A 246 -9.38 -3.17 11.41
N VAL A 247 -8.72 -2.02 11.44
CA VAL A 247 -7.63 -1.70 10.51
C VAL A 247 -6.38 -1.34 11.29
N THR A 248 -5.23 -1.82 10.83
CA THR A 248 -3.91 -1.41 11.32
C THR A 248 -3.02 -1.07 10.14
N PHE A 249 -2.32 0.06 10.24
CA PHE A 249 -1.27 0.45 9.32
C PHE A 249 -0.01 0.74 10.13
N ALA A 250 1.05 -0.03 9.90
CA ALA A 250 2.36 0.22 10.48
C ALA A 250 3.40 0.33 9.36
N GLN A 251 4.27 1.34 9.43
CA GLN A 251 5.37 1.50 8.49
C GLN A 251 6.56 2.18 9.14
N VAL A 252 7.75 1.77 8.69
CA VAL A 252 8.98 2.52 8.91
C VAL A 252 9.13 3.60 7.84
N HIS A 253 9.71 4.72 8.21
CA HIS A 253 10.02 5.80 7.29
C HIS A 253 11.50 5.72 6.91
N MET A 254 11.79 5.76 5.60
CA MET A 254 13.17 5.78 5.11
C MET A 254 13.85 7.06 5.59
N GLY A 255 15.13 6.96 5.97
CA GLY A 255 15.93 8.12 6.34
C GLY A 255 16.07 9.06 5.15
N GLN A 256 15.31 10.15 5.14
CA GLN A 256 15.50 11.26 4.19
C GLN A 256 16.08 12.46 4.94
N THR A 257 16.99 13.19 4.29
CA THR A 257 17.50 14.44 4.84
C THR A 257 16.41 15.51 4.81
N ALA A 258 16.42 16.44 5.77
CA ALA A 258 15.46 17.55 5.81
C ALA A 258 15.47 18.37 4.51
N ALA A 259 16.67 18.73 4.03
CA ALA A 259 16.87 19.43 2.76
C ALA A 259 16.29 18.64 1.58
N GLY A 260 16.50 17.31 1.58
CA GLY A 260 15.92 16.43 0.59
C GLY A 260 14.38 16.47 0.61
N LEU A 261 13.77 16.26 1.77
CA LEU A 261 12.32 16.33 1.95
C LEU A 261 11.77 17.69 1.50
N MET A 262 12.45 18.77 1.88
CA MET A 262 12.04 20.13 1.54
C MET A 262 12.07 20.38 0.03
N GLN A 263 13.10 19.90 -0.68
CA GLN A 263 13.17 19.99 -2.13
C GLN A 263 11.97 19.32 -2.80
N SER A 264 11.58 18.13 -2.33
CA SER A 264 10.40 17.42 -2.85
C SER A 264 9.09 18.14 -2.49
N LEU A 265 9.01 18.71 -1.29
CA LEU A 265 7.81 19.43 -0.86
C LEU A 265 7.60 20.73 -1.65
N ARG A 266 8.67 21.41 -2.09
CA ARG A 266 8.57 22.63 -2.91
C ARG A 266 7.89 22.43 -4.26
N GLU A 267 7.75 21.18 -4.73
CA GLU A 267 6.97 20.85 -5.92
C GLU A 267 5.45 21.04 -5.71
N PHE A 268 4.99 21.08 -4.46
CA PHE A 268 3.59 21.24 -4.10
C PHE A 268 3.29 22.69 -3.72
N PRO A 269 2.35 23.38 -4.41
CA PRO A 269 2.00 24.77 -4.10
C PRO A 269 1.58 25.01 -2.64
N GLN A 270 0.95 24.01 -2.02
CA GLN A 270 0.49 24.06 -0.63
C GLN A 270 1.63 24.16 0.39
N THR A 271 2.86 23.78 0.01
CA THR A 271 4.02 23.86 0.88
C THR A 271 4.30 25.29 1.33
N LYS A 272 4.13 26.28 0.46
CA LYS A 272 4.27 27.70 0.83
C LYS A 272 3.27 28.13 1.90
N THR A 273 2.03 27.64 1.82
CA THR A 273 1.01 27.91 2.83
C THR A 273 1.41 27.32 4.18
N VAL A 274 1.92 26.09 4.18
CA VAL A 274 2.44 25.43 5.39
C VAL A 274 3.64 26.20 5.97
N GLU A 275 4.59 26.62 5.12
CA GLU A 275 5.73 27.44 5.53
C GLU A 275 5.27 28.77 6.16
N CYS A 276 4.31 29.47 5.56
CA CYS A 276 3.79 30.72 6.11
C CYS A 276 3.13 30.54 7.48
N PHE A 277 2.34 29.48 7.66
CA PHE A 277 1.72 29.19 8.96
C PHE A 277 2.77 28.85 10.02
N LEU A 278 3.74 27.99 9.70
CA LEU A 278 4.83 27.65 10.60
C LEU A 278 5.64 28.89 10.98
N ALA A 279 6.01 29.72 10.00
CA ALA A 279 6.78 30.95 10.22
C ALA A 279 6.02 31.95 11.12
N SER A 280 4.69 32.01 11.04
CA SER A 280 3.87 32.87 11.91
C SER A 280 3.93 32.47 13.40
N ALA A 281 4.30 31.22 13.67
CA ALA A 281 4.56 30.71 15.02
C ALA A 281 6.07 30.62 15.34
N GLY A 282 6.94 31.18 14.49
CA GLY A 282 8.39 31.13 14.66
C GLY A 282 9.02 29.77 14.38
N LEU A 283 8.37 28.91 13.58
CA LEU A 283 8.87 27.58 13.19
C LEU A 283 9.35 27.58 11.74
N ASP A 284 10.44 26.86 11.50
CA ASP A 284 11.00 26.56 10.18
C ASP A 284 10.64 25.13 9.77
N LEU A 285 9.99 24.97 8.61
CA LEU A 285 9.55 23.66 8.13
C LEU A 285 10.73 22.69 7.98
N GLU A 286 11.86 23.14 7.43
CA GLU A 286 13.01 22.28 7.18
C GLU A 286 13.74 21.94 8.49
N LYS A 287 14.06 22.96 9.28
CA LYS A 287 14.93 22.83 10.46
C LYS A 287 14.22 22.29 11.69
N ASP A 288 12.95 22.63 11.89
CA ASP A 288 12.23 22.30 13.12
C ASP A 288 11.33 21.06 12.94
N ILE A 289 10.70 20.92 11.78
CA ILE A 289 9.73 19.83 11.51
C ILE A 289 10.39 18.68 10.75
N LEU A 290 10.95 18.93 9.57
CA LEU A 290 11.47 17.87 8.68
C LEU A 290 12.78 17.24 9.16
N ASP A 291 13.56 17.95 9.98
CA ASP A 291 14.78 17.39 10.60
C ASP A 291 14.48 16.42 11.75
N ASN A 292 13.24 16.40 12.25
CA ASN A 292 12.78 15.51 13.30
C ASN A 292 11.61 14.61 12.87
N PRO A 293 11.75 13.81 11.79
CA PRO A 293 10.66 12.99 11.29
C PRO A 293 10.37 11.81 12.23
N GLY A 294 9.17 11.24 12.09
CA GLY A 294 8.88 9.93 12.65
C GLY A 294 9.75 8.86 12.00
N LYS A 295 10.37 7.98 12.78
CA LYS A 295 11.11 6.79 12.32
C LYS A 295 10.17 5.65 11.96
N GLU A 296 9.08 5.53 12.71
CA GLU A 296 8.06 4.50 12.57
C GLU A 296 6.70 5.11 12.92
N THR A 297 5.65 4.68 12.25
CA THR A 297 4.28 5.09 12.56
C THR A 297 3.36 3.88 12.55
N VAL A 298 2.49 3.83 13.55
CA VAL A 298 1.40 2.86 13.68
C VAL A 298 0.09 3.63 13.82
N VAL A 299 -0.92 3.26 13.05
CA VAL A 299 -2.28 3.77 13.13
C VAL A 299 -3.23 2.59 13.21
N SER A 300 -4.16 2.63 14.16
CA SER A 300 -5.26 1.69 14.30
C SER A 300 -6.59 2.42 14.18
N ILE A 301 -7.53 1.80 13.49
CA ILE A 301 -8.88 2.33 13.28
C ILE A 301 -9.88 1.26 13.70
N ASN A 302 -10.85 1.63 14.53
CA ASN A 302 -12.12 0.92 14.69
C ASN A 302 -13.27 1.85 14.31
N LEU A 303 -14.31 1.30 13.71
CA LEU A 303 -15.52 2.06 13.38
C LEU A 303 -16.43 2.23 14.60
N THR A 304 -16.32 1.33 15.59
CA THR A 304 -17.03 1.45 16.86
C THR A 304 -16.72 2.82 17.45
N PRO A 305 -17.73 3.69 17.62
CA PRO A 305 -17.52 5.00 18.18
C PRO A 305 -17.42 4.88 19.71
N ARG A 306 -16.39 5.48 20.30
CA ARG A 306 -16.30 5.69 21.74
C ARG A 306 -16.24 7.18 22.04
N GLY A 307 -16.45 7.56 23.31
CA GLY A 307 -16.34 8.95 23.79
C GLY A 307 -17.35 9.96 23.20
N GLU A 308 -17.00 11.25 23.32
CA GLU A 308 -17.86 12.38 22.93
C GLU A 308 -17.91 12.57 21.41
N GLY A 309 -19.11 12.77 20.85
CA GLY A 309 -19.29 13.15 19.43
C GLY A 309 -19.45 11.99 18.43
N GLY A 310 -19.38 10.72 18.87
CA GLY A 310 -19.70 9.56 18.04
C GLY A 310 -18.73 9.31 16.88
N ILE A 311 -17.45 9.66 17.06
CA ILE A 311 -16.40 9.52 16.04
C ILE A 311 -15.81 8.10 16.12
N PRO A 312 -15.41 7.49 15.00
CA PRO A 312 -14.65 6.25 15.01
C PRO A 312 -13.40 6.33 15.90
N ASP A 313 -13.07 5.24 16.57
CA ASP A 313 -11.84 5.11 17.36
C ASP A 313 -10.62 5.09 16.44
N LEU A 314 -10.01 6.26 16.30
CA LEU A 314 -8.70 6.41 15.68
C LEU A 314 -7.65 6.60 16.77
N GLN A 315 -6.64 5.74 16.76
CA GLN A 315 -5.48 5.86 17.64
C GLN A 315 -4.20 5.51 16.89
N GLY A 316 -3.07 5.99 17.38
CA GLY A 316 -1.80 5.64 16.81
C GLY A 316 -0.64 6.23 17.58
N PHE A 317 0.55 5.90 17.10
CA PHE A 317 1.78 6.37 17.68
C PHE A 317 2.88 6.43 16.64
N ALA A 318 3.78 7.38 16.81
CA ALA A 318 4.97 7.53 16.00
C ALA A 318 6.21 7.56 16.89
N ARG A 319 7.24 6.80 16.50
CA ARG A 319 8.55 6.91 17.14
C ARG A 319 9.27 8.13 16.61
N VAL A 320 9.46 9.14 17.44
CA VAL A 320 10.09 10.40 17.08
C VAL A 320 11.61 10.23 17.04
N LYS A 321 12.29 10.89 16.10
CA LYS A 321 13.76 10.82 16.00
C LYS A 321 14.45 11.45 17.22
N ASP A 322 13.98 12.63 17.63
CA ASP A 322 14.46 13.43 18.76
C ASP A 322 13.27 13.98 19.57
N PRO A 323 12.85 13.28 20.63
CA PRO A 323 11.75 13.72 21.50
C PRO A 323 12.02 15.04 22.20
N LEU A 324 13.27 15.33 22.57
CA LEU A 324 13.64 16.55 23.30
C LEU A 324 13.50 17.78 22.41
N LYS A 325 13.95 17.69 21.15
CA LYS A 325 13.75 18.73 20.15
C LYS A 325 12.25 19.01 19.92
N LEU A 326 11.41 17.98 19.83
CA LEU A 326 9.96 18.14 19.69
C LEU A 326 9.34 18.86 20.91
N LEU A 327 9.75 18.51 22.13
CA LEU A 327 9.29 19.17 23.34
C LEU A 327 9.75 20.63 23.43
N THR A 328 10.94 20.94 22.90
CA THR A 328 11.50 22.30 22.89
C THR A 328 10.66 23.24 22.04
N ILE A 329 10.13 22.76 20.91
CA ILE A 329 9.28 23.55 20.00
C ILE A 329 7.78 23.48 20.34
N ALA A 330 7.39 22.73 21.38
CA ALA A 330 5.98 22.56 21.77
C ALA A 330 5.23 23.89 22.08
N PRO A 331 5.84 24.92 22.71
CA PRO A 331 5.19 26.22 22.88
C PRO A 331 4.83 26.89 21.55
N ASN A 332 5.72 26.84 20.57
CA ASN A 332 5.49 27.37 19.23
C ASN A 332 4.41 26.56 18.49
N LEU A 333 4.40 25.23 18.63
CA LEU A 333 3.33 24.38 18.08
C LEU A 333 1.96 24.69 18.71
N LYS A 334 1.92 25.03 20.01
CA LYS A 334 0.69 25.51 20.67
C LYS A 334 0.24 26.85 20.10
N GLN A 335 1.16 27.80 19.92
CA GLN A 335 0.85 29.11 19.31
C GLN A 335 0.30 28.93 17.89
N LEU A 336 0.92 28.05 17.10
CA LEU A 336 0.45 27.67 15.77
C LEU A 336 -0.98 27.13 15.82
N ALA A 337 -1.24 26.15 16.68
CA ALA A 337 -2.57 25.57 16.85
C ALA A 337 -3.61 26.66 17.15
N MET A 338 -3.34 27.55 18.10
CA MET A 338 -4.24 28.65 18.45
C MET A 338 -4.48 29.61 17.27
N SER A 339 -3.45 29.92 16.49
CA SER A 339 -3.58 30.79 15.30
C SER A 339 -4.45 30.17 14.20
N LEU A 340 -4.53 28.84 14.16
CA LEU A 340 -5.37 28.06 13.25
C LEU A 340 -6.78 27.80 13.80
N GLY A 341 -7.13 28.37 14.96
CA GLY A 341 -8.42 28.14 15.62
C GLY A 341 -8.53 26.76 16.29
N ILE A 342 -7.42 26.15 16.66
CA ILE A 342 -7.38 24.89 17.40
C ILE A 342 -7.19 25.22 18.89
N PHE A 343 -8.16 24.82 19.71
CA PHE A 343 -8.06 24.87 21.16
C PHE A 343 -7.17 23.75 21.68
N VAL A 344 -6.27 24.10 22.59
CA VAL A 344 -5.32 23.18 23.25
C VAL A 344 -5.61 23.15 24.74
N ALA A 345 -6.20 22.06 25.23
CA ALA A 345 -6.55 21.88 26.64
C ALA A 345 -5.65 20.81 27.29
N PRO A 346 -4.89 21.14 28.36
CA PRO A 346 -4.04 20.16 29.04
C PRO A 346 -4.84 19.25 29.97
N PHE A 347 -4.44 17.99 30.04
CA PHE A 347 -4.86 16.99 31.02
C PHE A 347 -3.62 16.54 31.79
N LEU A 348 -3.61 16.81 33.09
CA LEU A 348 -2.44 16.54 33.94
C LEU A 348 -2.44 15.13 34.55
N ASP A 349 -3.58 14.45 34.53
CA ASP A 349 -3.71 13.07 34.99
C ASP A 349 -2.87 12.11 34.15
N ALA A 350 -2.40 11.02 34.75
CA ALA A 350 -1.58 10.04 34.06
C ALA A 350 -2.38 9.24 33.00
N PRO A 351 -1.88 9.09 31.75
CA PRO A 351 -0.69 9.75 31.19
C PRO A 351 -0.99 11.21 30.81
N PRO A 352 -0.13 12.20 31.14
CA PRO A 352 -0.36 13.58 30.78
C PRO A 352 -0.56 13.74 29.27
N SER A 353 -1.57 14.52 28.88
CA SER A 353 -1.95 14.68 27.47
C SER A 353 -2.51 16.06 27.18
N PHE A 354 -2.61 16.41 25.89
CA PHE A 354 -3.27 17.61 25.42
C PHE A 354 -4.43 17.22 24.51
N ARG A 355 -5.63 17.76 24.76
CA ARG A 355 -6.75 17.69 23.83
C ARG A 355 -6.64 18.84 22.84
N LEU A 356 -6.57 18.50 21.56
CA LEU A 356 -6.64 19.40 20.42
C LEU A 356 -8.05 19.34 19.84
N SER A 357 -8.75 20.46 19.75
CA SER A 357 -10.11 20.52 19.19
C SER A 357 -10.31 21.76 18.34
N TYR A 358 -11.04 21.64 17.24
CA TYR A 358 -11.32 22.78 16.38
C TYR A 358 -12.40 23.67 16.99
N PHE A 359 -12.26 24.99 16.94
CA PHE A 359 -13.19 25.89 17.63
C PHE A 359 -14.64 25.79 17.14
N MET A 360 -14.86 25.43 15.86
CA MET A 360 -16.22 25.23 15.33
C MET A 360 -16.81 23.86 15.66
N ALA A 361 -15.99 22.94 16.19
CA ALA A 361 -16.41 21.60 16.58
C ALA A 361 -15.68 21.17 17.88
N PRO A 362 -15.86 21.89 19.00
CA PRO A 362 -15.13 21.64 20.24
C PRO A 362 -15.42 20.25 20.85
N GLN A 363 -16.59 19.68 20.54
CA GLN A 363 -16.97 18.32 20.89
C GLN A 363 -16.11 17.25 20.21
N ILE A 364 -15.40 17.61 19.14
CA ILE A 364 -14.50 16.74 18.39
C ILE A 364 -13.06 17.06 18.80
N GLY A 365 -12.39 16.09 19.43
CA GLY A 365 -11.03 16.26 19.92
C GLY A 365 -10.09 15.13 19.51
N VAL A 366 -8.79 15.43 19.53
CA VAL A 366 -7.72 14.44 19.48
C VAL A 366 -6.81 14.68 20.69
N HIS A 367 -6.59 13.65 21.48
CA HIS A 367 -5.65 13.64 22.57
C HIS A 367 -4.26 13.27 22.05
N VAL A 368 -3.25 14.04 22.44
CA VAL A 368 -1.84 13.81 22.09
C VAL A 368 -1.03 13.70 23.37
N ALA A 369 -0.14 12.71 23.44
CA ALA A 369 0.73 12.49 24.60
C ALA A 369 2.12 12.03 24.17
N MET A 370 3.10 12.15 25.06
CA MET A 370 4.44 11.59 24.87
C MET A 370 4.67 10.45 25.86
N ARG A 371 5.20 9.31 25.39
CA ARG A 371 5.71 8.20 26.22
C ARG A 371 7.11 7.84 25.75
N GLY A 372 8.14 8.31 26.46
CA GLY A 372 9.53 8.13 26.02
C GLY A 372 9.75 8.74 24.63
N GLU A 373 10.15 7.92 23.66
CA GLU A 373 10.32 8.33 22.27
C GLU A 373 9.05 8.25 21.40
N LEU A 374 7.91 7.86 21.97
CA LEU A 374 6.65 7.70 21.24
C LEU A 374 5.75 8.92 21.42
N LEU A 375 5.41 9.54 20.29
CA LEU A 375 4.30 10.50 20.19
C LEU A 375 3.02 9.71 19.95
N LEU A 376 2.09 9.76 20.90
CA LEU A 376 0.82 9.05 20.88
C LEU A 376 -0.30 10.00 20.47
N PHE A 377 -1.29 9.49 19.74
CA PHE A 377 -2.55 10.18 19.52
C PHE A 377 -3.75 9.24 19.65
N ALA A 378 -4.87 9.76 20.13
CA ALA A 378 -6.14 9.05 20.21
C ALA A 378 -7.32 10.02 20.11
N THR A 379 -8.45 9.59 19.57
CA THR A 379 -9.68 10.40 19.51
C THR A 379 -10.26 10.71 20.88
N HIS A 380 -9.99 9.86 21.88
CA HIS A 380 -10.53 10.01 23.24
C HIS A 380 -9.48 9.80 24.33
N ARG A 381 -9.73 10.41 25.48
CA ARG A 381 -8.85 10.32 26.65
C ARG A 381 -8.71 8.88 27.14
N ASP A 382 -9.81 8.15 27.26
CA ASP A 382 -9.80 6.78 27.76
C ASP A 382 -8.99 5.85 26.85
N LEU A 383 -9.10 6.03 25.53
CA LEU A 383 -8.26 5.32 24.55
C LEU A 383 -6.77 5.60 24.76
N MET A 384 -6.40 6.85 25.06
CA MET A 384 -5.01 7.20 25.39
C MET A 384 -4.54 6.47 26.65
N VAL A 385 -5.37 6.39 27.69
CA VAL A 385 -5.06 5.67 28.93
C VAL A 385 -4.92 4.18 28.66
N GLU A 386 -5.86 3.58 27.92
CA GLU A 386 -5.83 2.16 27.50
C GLU A 386 -4.58 1.84 26.68
N LEU A 387 -4.21 2.72 25.73
CA LEU A 387 -3.03 2.57 24.89
C LEU A 387 -1.74 2.57 25.71
N VAL A 388 -1.56 3.55 26.62
CA VAL A 388 -0.37 3.60 27.49
C VAL A 388 -0.33 2.41 28.43
N LYS A 389 -1.46 2.05 29.04
CA LYS A 389 -1.55 0.87 29.92
C LYS A 389 -1.14 -0.40 29.18
N ARG A 390 -1.64 -0.59 27.96
CA ARG A 390 -1.28 -1.74 27.11
C ARG A 390 0.22 -1.78 26.82
N MET A 391 0.81 -0.62 26.49
CA MET A 391 2.26 -0.54 26.26
C MET A 391 3.04 -0.94 27.53
N ASP A 392 2.64 -0.45 28.69
CA ASP A 392 3.28 -0.79 29.97
C ASP A 392 3.11 -2.28 30.33
N GLU A 393 1.94 -2.87 30.08
CA GLU A 393 1.69 -4.30 30.29
C GLU A 393 2.53 -5.18 29.37
N ILE A 394 2.72 -4.77 28.10
CA ILE A 394 3.59 -5.49 27.15
C ILE A 394 5.06 -5.36 27.56
N ASP A 395 5.52 -4.16 27.91
CA ASP A 395 6.91 -3.92 28.30
C ASP A 395 7.26 -4.62 29.62
N THR A 396 6.30 -4.78 30.53
CA THR A 396 6.45 -5.56 31.79
C THR A 396 6.21 -7.06 31.62
N GLY A 397 5.87 -7.54 30.42
CA GLY A 397 5.60 -8.94 30.13
C GLY A 397 4.27 -9.48 30.70
N ARG A 398 3.40 -8.61 31.21
CA ARG A 398 2.05 -8.96 31.70
C ARG A 398 1.06 -9.25 30.57
N LEU A 399 1.30 -8.68 29.39
CA LEU A 399 0.50 -8.90 28.20
C LEU A 399 1.39 -9.35 27.03
N ALA A 400 0.91 -10.30 26.24
CA ALA A 400 1.61 -10.75 25.04
C ALA A 400 1.69 -9.63 23.99
N ALA A 401 2.87 -9.48 23.39
CA ALA A 401 3.07 -8.62 22.24
C ALA A 401 2.22 -9.07 21.04
N PHE A 402 1.75 -8.11 20.25
CA PHE A 402 1.07 -8.41 19.00
C PHE A 402 2.04 -9.12 18.03
N PRO A 403 1.68 -10.30 17.48
CA PRO A 403 2.59 -11.12 16.71
C PRO A 403 2.74 -10.59 15.28
N VAL A 404 3.91 -10.06 14.94
CA VAL A 404 4.28 -9.71 13.56
C VAL A 404 5.59 -10.41 13.21
N PRO A 405 5.72 -10.99 11.99
CA PRO A 405 6.97 -11.61 11.58
C PRO A 405 8.17 -10.67 11.71
N ALA A 406 9.31 -11.21 12.11
CA ALA A 406 10.55 -10.44 12.19
C ALA A 406 10.97 -9.88 10.82
N GLY A 407 11.71 -8.77 10.85
CA GLY A 407 12.27 -8.14 9.66
C GLY A 407 11.27 -7.41 8.76
N VAL A 408 10.03 -7.20 9.23
CA VAL A 408 8.99 -6.48 8.48
C VAL A 408 9.15 -4.98 8.64
N HIS A 409 9.04 -4.25 7.53
CA HIS A 409 9.14 -2.79 7.45
C HIS A 409 7.78 -2.12 7.22
N ARG A 410 6.80 -2.84 6.67
CA ARG A 410 5.40 -2.40 6.56
C ARG A 410 4.48 -3.55 6.91
N TYR A 411 3.49 -3.28 7.75
CA TYR A 411 2.47 -4.23 8.18
C TYR A 411 1.11 -3.57 8.09
N TRP A 412 0.25 -4.03 7.17
CA TRP A 412 -1.15 -3.62 7.15
C TRP A 412 -2.04 -4.80 7.47
N ARG A 413 -3.10 -4.56 8.23
CA ARG A 413 -4.11 -5.56 8.57
C ARG A 413 -5.51 -4.99 8.43
N ILE A 414 -6.42 -5.75 7.83
CA ILE A 414 -7.87 -5.49 7.85
C ILE A 414 -8.56 -6.75 8.37
N ALA A 415 -9.25 -6.64 9.51
CA ALA A 415 -9.98 -7.73 10.15
C ALA A 415 -11.43 -7.79 9.64
N PHE A 416 -11.67 -8.45 8.51
CA PHE A 416 -13.00 -8.47 7.88
C PHE A 416 -14.10 -9.05 8.78
N SER A 417 -13.75 -9.99 9.66
CA SER A 417 -14.65 -10.55 10.67
C SER A 417 -15.27 -9.51 11.62
N ARG A 418 -14.64 -8.34 11.78
CA ARG A 418 -15.13 -7.23 12.61
C ARG A 418 -15.91 -6.18 11.85
N LEU A 419 -15.84 -6.19 10.51
CA LEU A 419 -16.34 -5.10 9.69
C LEU A 419 -17.85 -4.90 9.87
N ASN A 420 -18.63 -5.99 9.81
CA ASN A 420 -20.08 -5.91 9.94
C ASN A 420 -20.50 -5.36 11.31
N GLU A 421 -19.99 -5.93 12.40
CA GLU A 421 -20.33 -5.49 13.76
C GLU A 421 -19.99 -4.01 13.97
N GLN A 422 -18.75 -3.60 13.65
CA GLN A 422 -18.33 -2.22 13.88
C GLN A 422 -19.03 -1.23 12.95
N LEU A 423 -19.36 -1.63 11.71
CA LEU A 423 -20.13 -0.81 10.79
C LEU A 423 -21.55 -0.57 11.33
N GLN A 424 -22.23 -1.59 11.85
CA GLN A 424 -23.56 -1.43 12.45
C GLN A 424 -23.51 -0.48 13.64
N GLN A 425 -22.54 -0.65 14.54
CA GLN A 425 -22.35 0.24 15.69
C GLN A 425 -22.07 1.68 15.24
N PHE A 426 -21.28 1.87 14.18
CA PHE A 426 -21.02 3.20 13.64
C PHE A 426 -22.26 3.86 13.03
N LEU A 427 -23.07 3.12 12.27
CA LEU A 427 -24.31 3.63 11.68
C LEU A 427 -25.36 4.02 12.74
N GLN A 428 -25.31 3.38 13.90
CA GLN A 428 -26.17 3.67 15.06
C GLN A 428 -25.58 4.75 16.00
N SER A 429 -24.43 5.32 15.64
CA SER A 429 -23.74 6.30 16.48
C SER A 429 -24.46 7.64 16.52
N PRO A 430 -24.31 8.44 17.60
CA PRO A 430 -24.90 9.78 17.70
C PRO A 430 -24.55 10.72 16.52
N LEU A 431 -23.45 10.47 15.82
CA LEU A 431 -23.01 11.25 14.65
C LEU A 431 -23.91 11.03 13.42
N LEU A 432 -24.53 9.85 13.33
CA LEU A 432 -25.31 9.38 12.18
C LEU A 432 -26.78 9.14 12.52
N THR A 433 -27.12 8.97 13.80
CA THR A 433 -28.50 8.89 14.29
C THR A 433 -29.29 10.13 13.86
N GLY A 434 -30.44 9.91 13.22
CA GLY A 434 -31.31 10.98 12.70
C GLY A 434 -30.95 11.49 11.29
N LYS A 435 -30.01 10.85 10.59
CA LYS A 435 -29.71 11.14 9.16
C LYS A 435 -30.49 10.25 8.18
N ASP A 436 -31.56 9.60 8.63
CA ASP A 436 -32.41 8.70 7.84
C ASP A 436 -31.63 7.64 7.04
N ILE A 437 -30.51 7.15 7.60
CA ILE A 437 -29.72 6.10 6.97
C ILE A 437 -30.44 4.77 7.20
N PRO A 438 -30.86 4.04 6.14
CA PRO A 438 -31.51 2.75 6.31
C PRO A 438 -30.54 1.73 6.91
N PRO A 439 -31.04 0.71 7.63
CA PRO A 439 -30.20 -0.40 8.07
C PRO A 439 -29.46 -1.01 6.88
N VAL A 440 -28.13 -1.06 6.97
CA VAL A 440 -27.30 -1.67 5.93
C VAL A 440 -27.28 -3.17 6.20
N PRO A 441 -27.60 -4.05 5.22
CA PRO A 441 -27.49 -5.48 5.42
C PRO A 441 -26.03 -5.88 5.68
N ASN A 442 -25.83 -6.97 6.42
CA ASN A 442 -24.49 -7.52 6.60
C ASN A 442 -23.84 -7.82 5.25
N LEU A 443 -22.55 -7.52 5.15
CA LEU A 443 -21.74 -7.88 4.00
C LEU A 443 -21.35 -9.35 4.17
N ASP A 444 -22.10 -10.26 3.56
CA ASP A 444 -21.89 -11.71 3.66
C ASP A 444 -20.44 -12.10 3.35
N VAL A 445 -19.89 -11.55 2.27
CA VAL A 445 -18.49 -11.77 1.85
C VAL A 445 -17.49 -11.34 2.92
N ALA A 446 -17.74 -10.24 3.65
CA ALA A 446 -16.83 -9.81 4.71
C ALA A 446 -16.86 -10.79 5.90
N GLY A 447 -18.01 -11.39 6.18
CA GLY A 447 -18.14 -12.42 7.23
C GLY A 447 -17.45 -13.74 6.87
N GLU A 448 -17.20 -14.00 5.59
CA GLU A 448 -16.52 -15.21 5.10
C GLU A 448 -14.99 -15.08 5.08
N LEU A 449 -14.45 -13.88 5.28
CA LEU A 449 -13.03 -13.57 5.17
C LEU A 449 -12.39 -13.35 6.54
N GLY A 450 -11.16 -13.83 6.70
CA GLY A 450 -10.34 -13.60 7.88
C GLY A 450 -9.65 -12.23 7.87
N ASN A 451 -8.42 -12.19 8.39
CA ASN A 451 -7.62 -10.95 8.38
C ASN A 451 -6.87 -10.86 7.05
N LEU A 452 -7.10 -9.80 6.27
CA LEU A 452 -6.16 -9.44 5.20
C LEU A 452 -4.89 -8.90 5.86
N GLU A 453 -3.75 -9.50 5.56
CA GLU A 453 -2.45 -9.03 5.99
C GLU A 453 -1.58 -8.69 4.79
N PHE A 454 -0.90 -7.56 4.86
CA PHE A 454 0.09 -7.11 3.87
C PHE A 454 1.41 -6.84 4.58
N LEU A 455 2.45 -7.55 4.18
CA LEU A 455 3.78 -7.46 4.74
C LEU A 455 4.77 -6.99 3.68
N THR A 456 5.67 -6.08 4.03
CA THR A 456 6.82 -5.72 3.20
C THR A 456 8.11 -5.89 3.97
N ARG A 457 9.12 -6.49 3.33
CA ARG A 457 10.50 -6.53 3.80
C ARG A 457 11.40 -5.87 2.76
N ILE A 458 12.23 -4.94 3.21
CA ILE A 458 13.22 -4.22 2.40
C ILE A 458 14.58 -4.84 2.74
N LEU A 459 15.21 -5.44 1.74
CA LEU A 459 16.49 -6.14 1.85
C LEU A 459 17.55 -5.43 0.99
N PRO A 460 18.86 -5.71 1.16
CA PRO A 460 19.92 -5.00 0.45
C PRO A 460 19.85 -5.08 -1.09
N ASP A 461 19.25 -6.14 -1.64
CA ASP A 461 19.21 -6.43 -3.07
C ASP A 461 17.78 -6.56 -3.63
N LYS A 462 16.75 -6.52 -2.78
CA LYS A 462 15.36 -6.76 -3.17
C LYS A 462 14.34 -6.25 -2.17
N VAL A 463 13.08 -6.23 -2.60
CA VAL A 463 11.92 -6.01 -1.73
C VAL A 463 10.99 -7.21 -1.84
N ASP A 464 10.66 -7.81 -0.71
CA ASP A 464 9.70 -8.91 -0.61
C ASP A 464 8.37 -8.37 -0.10
N ILE A 465 7.27 -8.78 -0.74
CA ILE A 465 5.90 -8.45 -0.36
C ILE A 465 5.11 -9.73 -0.21
N SER A 466 4.34 -9.85 0.87
CA SER A 466 3.41 -10.96 1.09
C SER A 466 2.02 -10.41 1.38
N ILE A 467 1.01 -11.02 0.77
CA ILE A 467 -0.39 -10.73 0.99
C ILE A 467 -1.08 -12.04 1.36
N SER A 468 -1.74 -12.07 2.51
CA SER A 468 -2.51 -13.21 2.99
C SER A 468 -3.94 -12.77 3.28
N LEU A 469 -4.91 -13.51 2.77
CA LEU A 469 -6.33 -13.33 3.07
C LEU A 469 -6.95 -14.73 3.23
N PRO A 470 -6.91 -15.29 4.45
CA PRO A 470 -7.52 -16.58 4.71
C PRO A 470 -9.04 -16.49 4.69
N MET A 471 -9.72 -17.61 4.45
CA MET A 471 -11.15 -17.72 4.75
C MET A 471 -11.35 -17.72 6.27
N ALA A 472 -12.49 -17.19 6.72
CA ALA A 472 -12.87 -17.24 8.12
C ALA A 472 -13.08 -18.70 8.55
N ARG A 473 -12.42 -19.11 9.63
CA ARG A 473 -12.69 -20.41 10.27
C ARG A 473 -14.06 -20.32 10.94
N LYS A 474 -15.04 -21.06 10.41
CA LYS A 474 -16.37 -21.18 11.02
C LYS A 474 -16.34 -22.06 12.27
#